data_AF-A0A166I9E9-F1
#
_entry.id   AF-A0A166I9E9-F1
#
_cell.length_a   1.000
_cell.length_b   1.000
_cell.length_c   1.000
_cell.angle_alpha   90.00
_cell.angle_beta   90.00
_cell.angle_gamma   90.00
#
_symmetry.space_group_name_H-M   'P 1'
#
loop_
_entity.id
_entity.type
_entity.pdbx_description
1 polymer ?
#
loop_
_entity_poly.entity_id
_entity_poly.type
_entity_poly.pdbx_seq_one_letter_code
_entity_poly.pdbx_strand_id
1 'polypeptide(L)'
;TSGFADPRDGGGRWLDIVPNSGEQGEPLNVVILATSDAAVLVEQQNDGGLINYFQSIGFANECLGQHEGSHQQANLGDGNGALNESAVIRYDYGDPVLGTCKESIQGGNHFRYWIQNGDKANTGAVFMATSYENPATDNHSVIKNGYNLGRDWLVGNATKQSSVIPTLNVTNQTSFSGQTTMNGYVYQTSVQYTSGLLANSSNQVNHRDDVAVDGLPAVDGLVALMEVRILQKPAGASTSGCV
;
A
#
# COMPACT_ATOMS: atom_id res chain seq x y z
N THR A 1 -10.95 -11.68 -15.52
CA THR A 1 -11.09 -11.93 -14.07
C THR A 1 -10.80 -10.62 -13.36
N SER A 2 -11.60 -10.20 -12.38
CA SER A 2 -11.30 -8.99 -11.61
C SER A 2 -10.06 -9.22 -10.75
N GLY A 3 -9.23 -8.20 -10.56
CA GLY A 3 -8.00 -8.30 -9.76
C GLY A 3 -8.24 -8.23 -8.25
N PHE A 4 -9.48 -8.03 -7.80
CA PHE A 4 -9.94 -8.09 -6.40
C PHE A 4 -11.48 -8.19 -6.39
N ALA A 5 -12.09 -8.46 -5.24
CA ALA A 5 -13.53 -8.28 -4.99
C ALA A 5 -13.77 -6.97 -4.20
N ASP A 6 -14.77 -6.19 -4.57
CA ASP A 6 -15.00 -4.89 -3.89
C ASP A 6 -15.42 -5.11 -2.43
N PRO A 7 -14.73 -4.52 -1.44
CA PRO A 7 -15.08 -4.67 -0.04
C PRO A 7 -16.54 -4.36 0.28
N ARG A 8 -17.15 -3.41 -0.45
CA ARG A 8 -18.54 -2.98 -0.24
C ARG A 8 -19.56 -4.09 -0.48
N ASP A 9 -19.27 -5.00 -1.41
CA ASP A 9 -20.18 -6.09 -1.78
C ASP A 9 -20.34 -7.11 -0.65
N GLY A 10 -19.34 -7.19 0.25
CA GLY A 10 -19.35 -8.08 1.42
C GLY A 10 -19.55 -7.37 2.76
N GLY A 11 -19.98 -6.11 2.77
CA GLY A 11 -20.19 -5.33 4.00
C GLY A 11 -18.92 -4.70 4.59
N GLY A 12 -17.82 -4.71 3.83
CA GLY A 12 -16.62 -3.93 4.09
C GLY A 12 -16.68 -2.51 3.52
N ARG A 13 -15.56 -1.80 3.54
CA ARG A 13 -15.44 -0.44 2.97
C ARG A 13 -14.01 -0.16 2.52
N TRP A 14 -13.82 0.88 1.70
CA TRP A 14 -12.51 1.34 1.20
C TRP A 14 -11.72 2.20 2.20
N LEU A 15 -12.11 2.14 3.47
CA LEU A 15 -11.42 2.74 4.60
C LEU A 15 -11.15 1.62 5.60
N ASP A 16 -9.98 1.62 6.22
CA ASP A 16 -9.77 0.78 7.39
C ASP A 16 -10.56 1.31 8.62
N ILE A 17 -10.24 0.76 9.77
CA ILE A 17 -10.87 1.03 11.05
C ILE A 17 -9.75 1.41 12.00
N VAL A 18 -9.62 2.71 12.24
CA VAL A 18 -8.70 3.27 13.23
C VAL A 18 -9.37 3.20 14.60
N PRO A 19 -8.79 2.51 15.60
CA PRO A 19 -9.37 2.47 16.93
C PRO A 19 -9.50 3.88 17.54
N ASN A 20 -10.62 4.14 18.24
CA ASN A 20 -10.89 5.40 18.94
C ASN A 20 -10.95 6.67 18.06
N SER A 21 -11.14 6.53 16.75
CA SER A 21 -11.19 7.67 15.80
C SER A 21 -12.59 8.25 15.56
N GLY A 22 -13.63 7.66 16.17
CA GLY A 22 -15.03 8.01 15.89
C GLY A 22 -15.49 7.55 14.50
N GLU A 23 -15.25 6.27 14.19
CA GLU A 23 -15.58 5.59 12.92
C GLU A 23 -14.77 6.05 11.69
N GLN A 24 -13.80 6.95 11.88
CA GLN A 24 -12.90 7.38 10.83
C GLN A 24 -11.89 6.28 10.49
N GLY A 25 -11.45 6.24 9.24
CA GLY A 25 -10.45 5.30 8.76
C GLY A 25 -9.47 5.95 7.81
N GLU A 26 -8.35 5.30 7.60
CA GLU A 26 -7.39 5.60 6.56
C GLU A 26 -7.80 4.92 5.24
N PRO A 27 -7.52 5.55 4.10
CA PRO A 27 -7.97 5.07 2.81
C PRO A 27 -7.17 3.85 2.34
N LEU A 28 -7.87 2.78 1.95
CA LEU A 28 -7.29 1.65 1.21
C LEU A 28 -7.02 2.08 -0.24
N ASN A 29 -5.99 2.90 -0.43
CA ASN A 29 -5.75 3.69 -1.63
C ASN A 29 -4.76 3.05 -2.62
N VAL A 30 -4.23 1.87 -2.30
CA VAL A 30 -3.41 1.03 -3.20
C VAL A 30 -3.89 -0.43 -3.12
N VAL A 31 -3.93 -1.11 -4.27
CA VAL A 31 -4.22 -2.55 -4.33
C VAL A 31 -3.22 -3.26 -5.24
N ILE A 32 -2.50 -4.25 -4.74
CA ILE A 32 -1.79 -5.21 -5.58
C ILE A 32 -2.81 -6.26 -6.04
N LEU A 33 -3.04 -6.31 -7.34
CA LEU A 33 -4.07 -7.12 -7.95
C LEU A 33 -3.73 -8.60 -7.91
N ALA A 34 -4.74 -9.43 -7.71
CA ALA A 34 -4.70 -10.89 -7.81
C ALA A 34 -4.25 -11.40 -9.20
N THR A 35 -4.25 -10.54 -10.23
CA THR A 35 -3.71 -10.89 -11.54
C THR A 35 -2.18 -10.87 -11.58
N SER A 36 -1.51 -10.29 -10.57
CA SER A 36 -0.06 -10.34 -10.39
C SER A 36 0.46 -11.78 -10.32
N ASP A 37 1.77 -11.97 -10.49
CA ASP A 37 2.35 -13.30 -10.38
C ASP A 37 2.15 -13.87 -8.97
N ALA A 38 1.71 -15.12 -8.89
CA ALA A 38 1.30 -15.76 -7.63
C ALA A 38 2.38 -15.68 -6.53
N ALA A 39 3.66 -15.74 -6.89
CA ALA A 39 4.76 -15.58 -5.94
C ALA A 39 4.71 -14.23 -5.21
N VAL A 40 4.42 -13.12 -5.92
CA VAL A 40 4.33 -11.77 -5.35
C VAL A 40 3.20 -11.66 -4.33
N LEU A 41 2.16 -12.49 -4.44
CA LEU A 41 1.01 -12.50 -3.54
C LEU A 41 1.23 -13.35 -2.28
N VAL A 42 2.40 -13.97 -2.12
CA VAL A 42 2.76 -14.72 -0.91
C VAL A 42 3.55 -13.82 0.04
N GLU A 43 3.09 -13.72 1.29
CA GLU A 43 3.74 -12.95 2.36
C GLU A 43 5.05 -13.61 2.80
N GLN A 44 6.10 -13.44 2.01
CA GLN A 44 7.42 -13.97 2.27
C GLN A 44 8.52 -13.14 1.58
N GLN A 45 9.76 -13.26 2.06
CA GLN A 45 10.91 -12.57 1.48
C GLN A 45 11.66 -13.41 0.44
N ASN A 46 11.55 -14.73 0.46
CA ASN A 46 12.13 -15.63 -0.52
C ASN A 46 11.25 -15.77 -1.76
N ASP A 47 11.81 -16.39 -2.81
CA ASP A 47 11.11 -16.77 -4.06
C ASP A 47 10.42 -15.62 -4.80
N GLY A 48 10.84 -14.39 -4.52
CA GLY A 48 10.27 -13.18 -5.10
C GLY A 48 8.94 -12.75 -4.48
N GLY A 49 8.71 -13.15 -3.22
CA GLY A 49 7.48 -12.88 -2.49
C GLY A 49 7.21 -11.41 -2.17
N LEU A 50 6.04 -11.15 -1.59
CA LEU A 50 5.51 -9.82 -1.30
C LEU A 50 6.51 -8.93 -0.56
N ILE A 51 7.17 -9.47 0.47
CA ILE A 51 8.14 -8.73 1.28
C ILE A 51 9.39 -8.38 0.46
N ASN A 52 9.83 -9.26 -0.43
CA ASN A 52 10.93 -8.94 -1.36
C ASN A 52 10.53 -7.87 -2.38
N TYR A 53 9.27 -7.87 -2.80
CA TYR A 53 8.75 -6.84 -3.70
C TYR A 53 8.70 -5.48 -2.99
N PHE A 54 8.20 -5.41 -1.75
CA PHE A 54 8.24 -4.18 -0.93
C PHE A 54 9.66 -3.63 -0.81
N GLN A 55 10.64 -4.49 -0.52
CA GLN A 55 12.06 -4.09 -0.50
C GLN A 55 12.55 -3.53 -1.84
N SER A 56 12.08 -4.08 -2.97
CA SER A 56 12.47 -3.58 -4.30
C SER A 56 11.97 -2.17 -4.59
N ILE A 57 10.89 -1.75 -3.91
CA ILE A 57 10.29 -0.42 -4.05
C ILE A 57 10.75 0.55 -2.93
N GLY A 58 11.73 0.15 -2.10
CA GLY A 58 12.34 0.99 -1.07
C GLY A 58 11.59 0.97 0.27
N PHE A 59 10.92 -0.13 0.58
CA PHE A 59 10.12 -0.28 1.79
C PHE A 59 10.49 -1.55 2.54
N ALA A 60 10.52 -1.50 3.87
CA ALA A 60 10.85 -2.63 4.72
C ALA A 60 9.98 -2.67 5.99
N ASN A 61 10.01 -3.80 6.69
CA ASN A 61 9.33 -3.95 7.97
C ASN A 61 9.83 -2.93 9.01
N GLU A 62 9.00 -2.68 10.01
CA GLU A 62 9.34 -1.73 11.08
C GLU A 62 10.67 -2.02 11.76
N CYS A 63 11.32 -0.93 12.19
CA CYS A 63 12.62 -0.93 12.83
C CYS A 63 12.68 -1.88 14.01
N LEU A 64 13.46 -2.97 13.92
CA LEU A 64 13.73 -3.90 15.02
C LEU A 64 12.47 -4.40 15.75
N GLY A 65 11.33 -4.51 15.05
CA GLY A 65 10.04 -4.93 15.61
C GLY A 65 9.36 -3.90 16.51
N GLN A 66 9.79 -2.63 16.48
CA GLN A 66 9.10 -1.53 17.14
C GLN A 66 7.83 -1.18 16.36
N HIS A 67 6.68 -1.52 16.91
CA HIS A 67 5.38 -1.09 16.39
C HIS A 67 4.93 0.15 17.17
N GLU A 68 4.93 1.31 16.52
CA GLU A 68 4.37 2.54 17.08
C GLU A 68 2.96 2.77 16.53
N GLY A 69 1.96 2.80 17.42
CA GLY A 69 0.54 2.96 17.07
C GLY A 69 -0.33 1.81 17.56
N SER A 70 -1.66 1.96 17.36
CA SER A 70 -2.60 0.86 17.58
C SER A 70 -2.77 0.06 16.29
N HIS A 71 -2.99 -1.24 16.43
CA HIS A 71 -3.38 -2.09 15.30
C HIS A 71 -4.69 -1.57 14.68
N GLN A 72 -4.70 -1.40 13.37
CA GLN A 72 -5.85 -0.95 12.59
C GLN A 72 -6.49 -2.14 11.90
N GLN A 73 -7.81 -2.10 11.71
CA GLN A 73 -8.53 -3.23 11.14
C GLN A 73 -9.12 -2.91 9.78
N ALA A 74 -9.15 -3.86 8.86
CA ALA A 74 -9.91 -3.73 7.62
C ALA A 74 -10.89 -4.88 7.48
N ASN A 75 -12.11 -4.57 7.01
CA ASN A 75 -13.05 -5.54 6.51
C ASN A 75 -13.03 -5.47 4.98
N LEU A 76 -12.42 -6.48 4.35
CA LEU A 76 -12.26 -6.55 2.89
C LEU A 76 -13.46 -7.17 2.17
N GLY A 77 -14.60 -7.36 2.86
CA GLY A 77 -15.81 -7.94 2.30
C GLY A 77 -15.68 -9.41 1.89
N ASP A 78 -14.63 -10.10 2.38
CA ASP A 78 -14.28 -11.45 1.96
C ASP A 78 -14.85 -12.55 2.86
N GLY A 79 -15.63 -12.19 3.88
CA GLY A 79 -16.24 -13.12 4.83
C GLY A 79 -15.48 -13.26 6.16
N ASN A 80 -14.26 -12.73 6.27
CA ASN A 80 -13.50 -12.74 7.52
C ASN A 80 -13.97 -11.69 8.54
N GLY A 81 -14.76 -10.70 8.12
CA GLY A 81 -15.07 -9.54 8.94
C GLY A 81 -13.87 -8.59 9.05
N ALA A 82 -13.78 -7.85 10.14
CA ALA A 82 -12.66 -6.94 10.39
C ALA A 82 -11.45 -7.72 10.93
N LEU A 83 -10.32 -7.65 10.24
CA LEU A 83 -9.04 -8.25 10.65
C LEU A 83 -7.99 -7.17 10.90
N ASN A 84 -7.10 -7.40 11.86
CA ASN A 84 -5.92 -6.54 12.06
C ASN A 84 -5.03 -6.56 10.81
N GLU A 85 -4.23 -5.50 10.63
CA GLU A 85 -3.22 -5.44 9.58
C GLU A 85 -2.22 -6.60 9.69
N SER A 86 -1.71 -7.06 8.53
CA SER A 86 -0.64 -8.05 8.49
C SER A 86 0.65 -7.50 9.10
N ALA A 87 1.03 -6.30 8.68
CA ALA A 87 2.13 -5.52 9.26
C ALA A 87 2.03 -4.05 8.84
N VAL A 88 2.88 -3.21 9.45
CA VAL A 88 3.19 -1.86 8.97
C VAL A 88 4.52 -1.93 8.22
N ILE A 89 4.57 -1.31 7.05
CA ILE A 89 5.73 -1.28 6.18
C ILE A 89 6.14 0.19 5.97
N ARG A 90 7.42 0.46 6.13
CA ARG A 90 8.00 1.81 6.23
C ARG A 90 9.03 2.05 5.13
N TYR A 91 9.13 3.27 4.64
CA TYR A 91 10.16 3.68 3.69
C TYR A 91 11.54 3.53 4.32
N ASP A 92 12.42 2.82 3.62
CA ASP A 92 13.69 2.38 4.19
C ASP A 92 14.87 3.32 3.89
N TYR A 93 14.67 4.42 3.17
CA TYR A 93 15.76 5.35 2.77
C TYR A 93 16.99 4.66 2.13
N GLY A 94 16.79 3.51 1.49
CA GLY A 94 17.85 2.69 0.89
C GLY A 94 18.59 1.76 1.85
N ASP A 95 18.14 1.61 3.09
CA ASP A 95 18.67 0.66 4.08
C ASP A 95 17.52 -0.12 4.75
N PRO A 96 17.23 -1.36 4.33
CA PRO A 96 16.12 -2.15 4.86
C PRO A 96 16.30 -2.61 6.32
N VAL A 97 17.46 -2.39 6.93
CA VAL A 97 17.75 -2.80 8.32
C VAL A 97 17.69 -1.60 9.27
N LEU A 98 18.31 -0.48 8.91
CA LEU A 98 18.41 0.71 9.78
C LEU A 98 17.62 1.91 9.28
N GLY A 99 17.23 1.90 8.01
CA GLY A 99 16.59 3.04 7.39
C GLY A 99 15.12 3.21 7.75
N THR A 100 14.40 2.14 8.13
CA THR A 100 13.07 2.29 8.74
C THR A 100 13.14 2.92 10.13
N CYS A 101 14.26 2.75 10.85
CA CYS A 101 14.51 3.49 12.10
C CYS A 101 14.74 4.99 11.84
N LYS A 102 15.32 5.31 10.69
CA LYS A 102 15.50 6.70 10.23
C LYS A 102 14.16 7.31 9.83
N GLU A 103 13.23 6.55 9.27
CA GLU A 103 11.85 7.01 9.06
C GLU A 103 11.19 7.43 10.36
N SER A 104 11.25 6.60 11.41
CA SER A 104 10.66 6.93 12.70
C SER A 104 11.16 8.28 13.24
N ILE A 105 12.40 8.66 12.91
CA ILE A 105 13.04 9.91 13.33
C ILE A 105 12.80 11.08 12.36
N GLN A 106 12.49 10.82 11.07
CA GLN A 106 12.41 11.83 10.02
C GLN A 106 11.02 12.04 9.39
N GLY A 107 10.10 11.10 9.61
CA GLY A 107 8.80 11.03 8.94
C GLY A 107 8.96 10.53 7.52
N GLY A 108 8.04 9.70 7.06
CA GLY A 108 8.15 9.09 5.75
C GLY A 108 6.87 8.48 5.23
N ASN A 109 7.03 7.87 4.06
CA ASN A 109 5.97 7.13 3.42
C ASN A 109 5.86 5.76 4.10
N HIS A 110 4.67 5.38 4.53
CA HIS A 110 4.43 4.07 5.11
C HIS A 110 3.08 3.52 4.64
N PHE A 111 2.86 2.24 4.86
CA PHE A 111 1.55 1.64 4.66
C PHE A 111 1.27 0.49 5.61
N ARG A 112 -0.01 0.28 5.89
CA ARG A 112 -0.56 -0.96 6.45
C ARG A 112 -1.16 -1.78 5.32
N TYR A 113 -1.20 -3.10 5.45
CA TYR A 113 -1.80 -3.94 4.42
C TYR A 113 -2.58 -5.14 4.97
N TRP A 114 -3.49 -5.63 4.13
CA TRP A 114 -4.37 -6.77 4.38
C TRP A 114 -4.50 -7.61 3.11
N ILE A 115 -4.66 -8.92 3.27
CA ILE A 115 -4.81 -9.86 2.14
C ILE A 115 -6.26 -10.32 2.06
N GLN A 116 -6.86 -10.23 0.88
CA GLN A 116 -8.23 -10.68 0.63
C GLN A 116 -8.28 -12.21 0.43
N ASN A 117 -8.49 -12.96 1.52
CA ASN A 117 -8.36 -14.41 1.55
C ASN A 117 -9.53 -15.16 2.23
N GLY A 118 -10.64 -14.46 2.49
CA GLY A 118 -11.82 -15.05 3.13
C GLY A 118 -12.64 -15.99 2.23
N ASP A 119 -13.54 -16.73 2.85
CA ASP A 119 -14.35 -17.78 2.22
C ASP A 119 -15.35 -17.26 1.17
N LYS A 120 -15.78 -15.99 1.28
CA LYS A 120 -16.67 -15.32 0.31
C LYS A 120 -15.91 -14.66 -0.83
N ALA A 121 -14.64 -14.31 -0.63
CA ALA A 121 -13.76 -13.80 -1.69
C ALA A 121 -12.28 -14.07 -1.37
N ASN A 122 -11.74 -15.17 -1.90
CA ASN A 122 -10.31 -15.49 -1.77
C ASN A 122 -9.58 -15.15 -3.07
N THR A 123 -9.36 -13.86 -3.33
CA THR A 123 -8.68 -13.41 -4.54
C THR A 123 -7.16 -13.41 -4.36
N GLY A 124 -6.67 -13.26 -3.13
CA GLY A 124 -5.25 -13.04 -2.83
C GLY A 124 -4.77 -11.61 -3.11
N ALA A 125 -5.66 -10.69 -3.47
CA ALA A 125 -5.30 -9.29 -3.65
C ALA A 125 -4.83 -8.66 -2.33
N VAL A 126 -3.87 -7.75 -2.40
CA VAL A 126 -3.31 -7.05 -1.24
C VAL A 126 -3.82 -5.63 -1.21
N PHE A 127 -4.60 -5.28 -0.21
CA PHE A 127 -5.13 -3.93 0.01
C PHE A 127 -4.20 -3.18 0.96
N MET A 128 -3.90 -1.93 0.65
CA MET A 128 -2.92 -1.15 1.41
C MET A 128 -3.49 0.23 1.75
N ALA A 129 -3.35 0.63 3.02
CA ALA A 129 -3.57 2.00 3.47
C ALA A 129 -2.23 2.74 3.45
N THR A 130 -2.00 3.55 2.41
CA THR A 130 -0.72 4.24 2.20
C THR A 130 -0.84 5.71 2.56
N SER A 131 0.12 6.22 3.32
CA SER A 131 0.17 7.63 3.72
C SER A 131 1.60 8.13 3.87
N TYR A 132 1.75 9.44 4.07
CA TYR A 132 3.01 10.06 4.41
C TYR A 132 2.84 10.80 5.75
N GLU A 133 3.72 10.51 6.70
CA GLU A 133 3.67 11.04 8.06
C GLU A 133 4.87 11.92 8.37
N ASN A 134 4.67 12.86 9.30
CA ASN A 134 5.76 13.57 9.97
C ASN A 134 6.57 12.62 10.88
N PRO A 135 7.76 13.04 11.35
CA PRO A 135 8.54 12.25 12.31
C PRO A 135 7.83 11.99 13.64
N ALA A 136 8.36 11.04 14.42
CA ALA A 136 7.84 10.70 15.76
C ALA A 136 7.76 11.90 16.70
N THR A 137 8.64 12.91 16.55
CA THR A 137 8.62 14.14 17.35
C THR A 137 7.34 14.96 17.15
N ASP A 138 6.68 14.79 16.01
CA ASP A 138 5.39 15.39 15.66
C ASP A 138 4.26 14.33 15.72
N ASN A 139 4.45 13.30 16.54
CA ASN A 139 3.53 12.19 16.80
C ASN A 139 3.09 11.41 15.55
N HIS A 140 3.94 11.31 14.52
CA HIS A 140 3.60 10.64 13.25
C HIS A 140 2.32 11.19 12.60
N SER A 141 2.05 12.48 12.76
CA SER A 141 0.86 13.08 12.16
C SER A 141 0.94 13.03 10.64
N VAL A 142 -0.12 12.56 9.98
CA VAL A 142 -0.23 12.57 8.51
C VAL A 142 -0.11 14.01 8.00
N ILE A 143 0.76 14.23 7.01
CA ILE A 143 1.00 15.57 6.48
C ILE A 143 -0.18 16.06 5.64
N LYS A 144 -0.22 17.36 5.33
CA LYS A 144 -1.14 17.91 4.31
C LYS A 144 -1.01 17.13 3.00
N ASN A 145 -2.14 16.70 2.45
CA ASN A 145 -2.25 15.83 1.29
C ASN A 145 -1.56 14.46 1.44
N GLY A 146 -1.26 14.03 2.67
CA GLY A 146 -0.38 12.89 2.96
C GLY A 146 -0.87 11.56 2.42
N TYR A 147 -2.19 11.32 2.36
CA TYR A 147 -2.73 10.10 1.75
C TYR A 147 -2.49 10.03 0.25
N ASN A 148 -2.71 11.15 -0.47
CA ASN A 148 -2.51 11.19 -1.92
C ASN A 148 -1.02 11.20 -2.27
N LEU A 149 -0.20 11.96 -1.52
CA LEU A 149 1.26 11.99 -1.67
C LEU A 149 1.89 10.62 -1.38
N GLY A 150 1.50 9.97 -0.28
CA GLY A 150 1.99 8.64 0.09
C GLY A 150 1.75 7.62 -1.01
N ARG A 151 0.50 7.51 -1.47
CA ARG A 151 0.11 6.65 -2.60
C ARG A 151 0.95 6.94 -3.84
N ASP A 152 1.04 8.19 -4.27
CA ASP A 152 1.69 8.54 -5.53
C ASP A 152 3.22 8.39 -5.46
N TRP A 153 3.83 8.63 -4.31
CA TRP A 153 5.27 8.44 -4.15
C TRP A 153 5.63 6.95 -4.08
N LEU A 154 4.77 6.11 -3.48
CA LEU A 154 4.89 4.66 -3.56
C LEU A 154 4.82 4.20 -5.03
N VAL A 155 3.84 4.69 -5.80
CA VAL A 155 3.73 4.40 -7.24
C VAL A 155 4.96 4.87 -8.01
N GLY A 156 5.48 6.05 -7.68
CA GLY A 156 6.71 6.60 -8.25
C GLY A 156 7.90 5.67 -8.03
N ASN A 157 8.07 5.15 -6.81
CA ASN A 157 9.13 4.19 -6.49
C ASN A 157 8.93 2.85 -7.21
N ALA A 158 7.71 2.31 -7.17
CA ALA A 158 7.38 1.02 -7.75
C ALA A 158 7.51 0.97 -9.28
N THR A 159 7.43 2.13 -9.93
CA THR A 159 7.58 2.29 -11.38
C THR A 159 8.86 3.02 -11.77
N LYS A 160 9.79 3.26 -10.82
CA LYS A 160 11.06 3.99 -11.03
C LYS A 160 10.91 5.27 -11.86
N GLN A 161 9.93 6.11 -11.51
CA GLN A 161 9.80 7.43 -12.14
C GLN A 161 11.06 8.26 -11.91
N SER A 162 11.49 9.01 -12.93
CA SER A 162 12.69 9.86 -12.88
C SER A 162 12.48 11.15 -12.08
N SER A 163 11.24 11.50 -11.77
CA SER A 163 10.85 12.60 -10.91
C SER A 163 9.67 12.22 -10.04
N VAL A 164 9.48 12.96 -8.94
CA VAL A 164 8.30 12.82 -8.08
C VAL A 164 7.03 13.03 -8.90
N ILE A 165 6.04 12.17 -8.67
CA ILE A 165 4.73 12.28 -9.33
C ILE A 165 4.05 13.58 -8.85
N PRO A 166 3.63 14.46 -9.77
CA PRO A 166 2.89 15.67 -9.40
C PRO A 166 1.45 15.28 -9.03
N THR A 167 1.22 14.95 -7.75
CA THR A 167 -0.05 14.41 -7.23
C THR A 167 -1.30 15.14 -7.69
N LEU A 168 -1.30 16.47 -7.73
CA LEU A 168 -2.47 17.25 -8.16
C LEU A 168 -2.82 17.09 -9.66
N ASN A 169 -1.93 16.53 -10.47
CA ASN A 169 -2.15 16.27 -11.90
C ASN A 169 -2.60 14.82 -12.17
N VAL A 170 -2.65 13.97 -11.14
CA VAL A 170 -3.06 12.57 -11.29
C VAL A 170 -4.58 12.50 -11.47
N THR A 171 -5.03 11.71 -12.43
CA THR A 171 -6.45 11.47 -12.72
C THR A 171 -6.73 9.98 -12.87
N ASN A 172 -8.00 9.60 -13.03
CA ASN A 172 -8.37 8.22 -13.33
C ASN A 172 -8.01 7.76 -14.78
N GLN A 173 -7.33 8.61 -15.57
CA GLN A 173 -6.69 8.21 -16.84
C GLN A 173 -5.18 8.03 -16.69
N THR A 174 -4.60 8.38 -15.53
CA THR A 174 -3.17 8.25 -15.28
C THR A 174 -2.78 6.78 -15.11
N SER A 175 -1.69 6.40 -15.76
CA SER A 175 -1.07 5.08 -15.62
C SER A 175 0.45 5.21 -15.61
N PHE A 176 1.13 4.32 -14.90
CA PHE A 176 2.60 4.24 -14.88
C PHE A 176 3.05 2.80 -15.07
N SER A 177 4.25 2.60 -15.60
CA SER A 177 4.90 1.29 -15.61
C SER A 177 6.39 1.43 -15.45
N GLY A 178 7.03 0.48 -14.79
CA GLY A 178 8.47 0.45 -14.64
C GLY A 178 8.95 -0.82 -13.97
N GLN A 179 10.26 -0.90 -13.73
CA GLN A 179 10.89 -2.09 -13.18
C GLN A 179 11.75 -1.79 -11.96
N THR A 180 11.72 -2.69 -10.99
CA THR A 180 12.52 -2.65 -9.77
C THR A 180 13.28 -3.97 -9.61
N THR A 181 14.36 -3.94 -8.85
CA THR A 181 15.22 -5.11 -8.66
C THR A 181 15.51 -5.29 -7.17
N MET A 182 15.42 -6.53 -6.70
CA MET A 182 15.83 -6.90 -5.34
C MET A 182 16.23 -8.38 -5.28
N ASN A 183 17.34 -8.70 -4.62
CA ASN A 183 17.85 -10.07 -4.46
C ASN A 183 17.95 -10.87 -5.78
N GLY A 184 18.28 -10.19 -6.89
CA GLY A 184 18.39 -10.79 -8.22
C GLY A 184 17.07 -11.06 -8.93
N TYR A 185 15.93 -10.72 -8.32
CA TYR A 185 14.62 -10.67 -8.98
C TYR A 185 14.45 -9.31 -9.67
N VAL A 186 13.83 -9.32 -10.84
CA VAL A 186 13.35 -8.11 -11.53
C VAL A 186 11.83 -8.15 -11.58
N TYR A 187 11.21 -7.13 -11.01
CA TYR A 187 9.76 -6.95 -10.99
C TYR A 187 9.39 -5.88 -12.01
N GLN A 188 8.36 -6.12 -12.82
CA GLN A 188 7.66 -5.08 -13.55
C GLN A 188 6.35 -4.76 -12.84
N THR A 189 6.16 -3.48 -12.56
CA THR A 189 4.92 -2.96 -11.99
C THR A 189 4.19 -2.13 -13.03
N SER A 190 2.90 -2.40 -13.25
CA SER A 190 2.01 -1.57 -14.04
C SER A 190 0.90 -1.05 -13.14
N VAL A 191 0.66 0.26 -13.16
CA VAL A 191 -0.27 0.95 -12.27
C VAL A 191 -1.33 1.67 -13.09
N GLN A 192 -2.60 1.51 -12.71
CA GLN A 192 -3.74 2.28 -13.21
C GLN A 192 -4.45 2.96 -12.05
N TYR A 193 -4.63 4.27 -12.15
CA TYR A 193 -5.46 5.01 -11.19
C TYR A 193 -6.94 4.85 -11.52
N THR A 194 -7.75 4.52 -10.53
CA THR A 194 -9.18 4.24 -10.67
C THR A 194 -9.99 5.07 -9.68
N SER A 195 -11.06 5.71 -10.16
CA SER A 195 -12.04 6.40 -9.33
C SER A 195 -13.30 5.54 -9.11
N GLY A 196 -14.15 5.92 -8.16
CA GLY A 196 -15.44 5.25 -7.87
C GLY A 196 -15.35 4.09 -6.87
N LEU A 197 -14.13 3.73 -6.45
CA LEU A 197 -13.85 2.80 -5.35
C LEU A 197 -13.89 3.55 -4.01
N LEU A 198 -13.05 4.58 -3.89
CA LEU A 198 -13.00 5.50 -2.77
C LEU A 198 -13.77 6.79 -3.11
N ALA A 199 -14.42 7.39 -2.11
CA ALA A 199 -15.08 8.69 -2.29
C ALA A 199 -14.04 9.82 -2.31
N ASN A 200 -14.18 10.78 -3.24
CA ASN A 200 -13.43 12.03 -3.22
C ASN A 200 -14.01 12.94 -2.13
N SER A 201 -13.51 12.81 -0.88
CA SER A 201 -14.14 13.42 0.29
C SER A 201 -13.21 13.47 1.51
N SER A 202 -13.56 14.30 2.48
CA SER A 202 -13.01 14.26 3.84
C SER A 202 -13.89 13.47 4.82
N ASN A 203 -15.06 13.01 4.37
CA ASN A 203 -16.01 12.35 5.25
C ASN A 203 -15.48 10.98 5.72
N GLN A 204 -15.52 10.73 7.02
CA GLN A 204 -14.98 9.53 7.69
C GLN A 204 -13.49 9.25 7.42
N VAL A 205 -12.75 10.18 6.82
CA VAL A 205 -11.29 10.05 6.65
C VAL A 205 -10.61 10.47 7.95
N ASN A 206 -9.72 9.63 8.48
CA ASN A 206 -8.96 9.95 9.67
C ASN A 206 -8.02 11.15 9.43
N HIS A 207 -7.80 12.00 10.44
CA HIS A 207 -7.04 13.27 10.33
C HIS A 207 -7.56 14.27 9.30
N ARG A 208 -8.82 14.18 8.88
CA ARG A 208 -9.39 14.96 7.76
C ARG A 208 -9.13 16.47 7.77
N ASP A 209 -9.08 17.09 8.94
CA ASP A 209 -8.93 18.54 9.08
C ASP A 209 -7.46 18.98 8.91
N ASP A 210 -6.51 18.08 9.22
CA ASP A 210 -5.07 18.32 9.12
C ASP A 210 -4.52 17.98 7.72
N VAL A 211 -5.10 16.97 7.07
CA VAL A 211 -4.63 16.47 5.77
C VAL A 211 -5.25 17.18 4.57
N ALA A 212 -6.42 17.81 4.74
CA ALA A 212 -7.03 18.62 3.67
C ALA A 212 -6.11 19.80 3.29
N VAL A 213 -6.06 20.14 2.00
CA VAL A 213 -5.13 21.17 1.49
C VAL A 213 -5.84 22.07 0.47
N ASP A 214 -5.64 23.38 0.57
CA ASP A 214 -6.08 24.38 -0.42
C ASP A 214 -7.55 24.26 -0.86
N GLY A 215 -8.45 23.90 0.06
CA GLY A 215 -9.87 23.71 -0.20
C GLY A 215 -10.25 22.37 -0.86
N LEU A 216 -9.26 21.50 -1.10
CA LEU A 216 -9.45 20.11 -1.54
C LEU A 216 -9.69 19.20 -0.34
N PRO A 217 -10.48 18.12 -0.54
CA PRO A 217 -10.72 17.12 0.51
C PRO A 217 -9.45 16.33 0.86
N ALA A 218 -9.54 15.60 1.97
CA ALA A 218 -8.46 14.76 2.52
C ALA A 218 -7.94 13.69 1.54
N VAL A 219 -8.83 13.13 0.71
CA VAL A 219 -8.51 12.17 -0.35
C VAL A 219 -9.19 12.56 -1.65
N ASP A 220 -8.52 12.32 -2.77
CA ASP A 220 -9.01 12.63 -4.12
C ASP A 220 -9.96 11.56 -4.70
N GLY A 221 -10.17 10.46 -3.96
CA GLY A 221 -11.02 9.33 -4.37
C GLY A 221 -10.37 8.39 -5.39
N LEU A 222 -9.07 8.55 -5.68
CA LEU A 222 -8.33 7.66 -6.55
C LEU A 222 -7.69 6.51 -5.76
N VAL A 223 -7.75 5.32 -6.35
CA VAL A 223 -7.05 4.12 -5.89
C VAL A 223 -6.05 3.70 -6.96
N ALA A 224 -4.81 3.43 -6.57
CA ALA A 224 -3.78 2.91 -7.47
C ALA A 224 -3.87 1.37 -7.53
N LEU A 225 -4.27 0.84 -8.69
CA LEU A 225 -4.33 -0.60 -8.93
C LEU A 225 -3.02 -1.06 -9.57
N MET A 226 -2.29 -1.93 -8.89
CA MET A 226 -0.95 -2.38 -9.27
C MET A 226 -0.97 -3.84 -9.72
N GLU A 227 -0.49 -4.10 -10.94
CA GLU A 227 -0.18 -5.45 -11.41
C GLU A 227 1.34 -5.65 -11.42
N VAL A 228 1.81 -6.73 -10.78
CA VAL A 228 3.24 -7.01 -10.61
C VAL A 228 3.62 -8.34 -11.28
N ARG A 229 4.65 -8.30 -12.12
CA ARG A 229 5.20 -9.45 -12.85
C ARG A 229 6.66 -9.66 -12.50
N ILE A 230 7.09 -10.91 -12.31
CA ILE A 230 8.50 -11.27 -12.14
C ILE A 230 9.08 -11.55 -13.53
N LEU A 231 9.88 -10.61 -14.04
CA LEU A 231 10.55 -10.75 -15.34
C LEU A 231 11.83 -11.59 -15.26
N GLN A 232 12.47 -11.60 -14.11
CA GLN A 232 13.72 -12.34 -13.88
C GLN A 232 13.76 -12.89 -12.46
N LYS A 233 14.35 -14.08 -12.32
CA LYS A 233 14.68 -14.73 -11.05
C LYS A 233 16.21 -14.90 -10.94
N PRO A 234 16.80 -14.92 -9.73
CA PRO A 234 18.21 -15.20 -9.54
C PRO A 234 18.58 -16.61 -10.02
N ALA A 235 19.82 -16.79 -10.45
CA ALA A 235 20.33 -18.09 -10.89
C ALA A 235 20.23 -19.12 -9.74
N GLY A 236 19.59 -20.26 -10.00
CA GLY A 236 19.39 -21.32 -9.00
C GLY A 236 18.09 -21.23 -8.19
N ALA A 237 17.23 -20.22 -8.42
CA ALA A 237 15.88 -20.22 -7.87
C ALA A 237 15.09 -21.41 -8.43
N SER A 238 14.59 -22.28 -7.54
CA SER A 238 13.79 -23.44 -7.94
C SER A 238 12.54 -23.00 -8.69
N THR A 239 12.35 -23.53 -9.89
CA THR A 239 11.04 -23.54 -10.55
C THR A 239 10.17 -24.52 -9.78
N SER A 240 9.48 -24.08 -8.73
CA SER A 240 8.32 -24.82 -8.22
C SER A 240 7.23 -24.71 -9.28
N GLY A 241 7.35 -25.57 -10.30
CA GLY A 241 6.31 -25.83 -11.26
C GLY A 241 5.16 -26.52 -10.56
N CYS A 242 3.94 -26.17 -10.95
CA CYS A 242 2.72 -26.83 -10.57
C CYS A 242 2.90 -28.36 -10.63
N VAL A 243 2.53 -29.04 -9.54
CA VAL A 243 2.09 -30.44 -9.55
C VAL A 243 0.58 -30.42 -9.43
#